data_AF-A0A453IEG1-F1
#
_entry.id   AF-A0A453IEG1-F1
#
_cell.length_a   1.000
_cell.length_b   1.000
_cell.length_c   1.000
_cell.angle_alpha   90.00
_cell.angle_beta   90.00
_cell.angle_gamma   90.00
#
_symmetry.space_group_name_H-M   'P 1'
#
loop_
_entity.id
_entity.type
_entity.pdbx_description
1 polymer ?
#
loop_
_entity_poly.entity_id
_entity_poly.type
_entity_poly.pdbx_seq_one_letter_code
_entity_poly.pdbx_strand_id
1 'polypeptide(L)'
;ELWWRPEAMRGHVWLDEQPAGAWPAATCPPYRVSADASRFGNRASASRMARIVADSFLAVSTELANGTGADEAPRWFVMGDDDTVFFPDNLVAVLRKYDHEEMYYVGAPSESVEQNVMHSYGMAFGGGGFAVSYPAAAELAKAIDGCLDRYSQFYGSDQRVQACLSELGVPLTREPGFHQVSIPTHAAKARYFFTTKIK
;
A
#
# COMPACT_ATOMS: atom_id res chain seq x y z
N GLU A 1 4.69 -4.38 -22.41
CA GLU A 1 4.50 -4.89 -21.04
C GLU A 1 3.12 -4.50 -20.55
N LEU A 2 2.34 -5.47 -20.08
CA LEU A 2 0.88 -5.32 -19.87
C LEU A 2 0.52 -4.70 -18.50
N TRP A 3 1.41 -4.81 -17.51
CA TRP A 3 1.13 -4.45 -16.11
C TRP A 3 2.03 -3.33 -15.57
N TRP A 4 3.22 -3.12 -16.13
CA TRP A 4 4.15 -2.04 -15.77
C TRP A 4 4.52 -1.18 -16.99
N ARG A 5 4.36 0.14 -16.86
CA ARG A 5 4.66 1.12 -17.90
C ARG A 5 5.63 2.17 -17.33
N PRO A 6 6.96 1.99 -17.41
CA PRO A 6 7.93 2.81 -16.68
C PRO A 6 7.89 4.31 -17.01
N GLU A 7 7.45 4.69 -18.22
CA GLU A 7 7.30 6.10 -18.62
C GLU A 7 5.98 6.73 -18.14
N ALA A 8 4.98 5.92 -17.81
CA ALA A 8 3.63 6.37 -17.45
C ALA A 8 3.25 6.09 -15.98
N MET A 9 4.01 5.23 -15.31
CA MET A 9 3.77 4.77 -13.95
C MET A 9 5.00 4.99 -13.09
N ARG A 10 4.76 5.30 -11.81
CA ARG A 10 5.79 5.38 -10.79
C ARG A 10 5.45 4.34 -9.73
N GLY A 11 6.42 3.61 -9.23
CA GLY A 11 6.16 2.53 -8.27
C GLY A 11 7.41 1.87 -7.79
N HIS A 12 7.27 1.09 -6.72
CA HIS A 12 8.34 0.28 -6.16
C HIS A 12 7.83 -1.10 -5.76
N VAL A 13 8.69 -2.10 -5.83
CA VAL A 13 8.47 -3.38 -5.15
C VAL A 13 9.14 -3.31 -3.78
N TRP A 14 8.40 -3.54 -2.71
CA TRP A 14 8.97 -3.56 -1.37
C TRP A 14 9.35 -4.99 -1.00
N LEU A 15 10.63 -5.20 -0.71
CA LEU A 15 11.21 -6.48 -0.36
C LEU A 15 11.61 -6.50 1.11
N ASP A 16 11.64 -7.69 1.69
CA ASP A 16 12.17 -7.90 3.05
C ASP A 16 13.69 -7.78 3.09
N GLU A 17 14.37 -8.25 2.04
CA GLU A 17 15.81 -8.30 1.93
C GLU A 17 16.26 -7.96 0.50
N GLN A 18 17.56 -7.73 0.32
CA GLN A 18 18.11 -7.49 -1.01
C GLN A 18 17.97 -8.74 -1.89
N PRO A 19 17.56 -8.61 -3.16
CA PRO A 19 17.46 -9.77 -4.05
C PRO A 19 18.84 -10.41 -4.25
N ALA A 20 18.90 -11.73 -4.17
CA ALA A 20 20.14 -12.50 -4.30
C ALA A 20 20.75 -12.48 -5.73
N GLY A 21 20.01 -11.97 -6.71
CA GLY A 21 20.40 -11.93 -8.12
C GLY A 21 20.04 -10.60 -8.79
N ALA A 22 20.28 -10.53 -10.10
CA ALA A 22 19.99 -9.33 -10.88
C ALA A 22 18.48 -9.00 -10.88
N TRP A 23 18.15 -7.74 -10.59
CA TRP A 23 16.77 -7.26 -10.64
C TRP A 23 16.32 -7.07 -12.09
N PRO A 24 15.14 -7.57 -12.49
CA PRO A 24 14.63 -7.42 -13.85
C PRO A 24 14.07 -6.01 -14.09
N ALA A 25 14.95 -5.01 -14.10
CA ALA A 25 14.58 -3.59 -14.21
C ALA A 25 13.85 -3.22 -15.52
N ALA A 26 13.94 -4.06 -16.56
CA ALA A 26 13.24 -3.85 -17.83
C ALA A 26 11.73 -4.13 -17.74
N THR A 27 11.32 -5.04 -16.87
CA THR A 27 9.92 -5.51 -16.77
C THR A 27 9.28 -5.24 -15.42
N CYS A 28 10.08 -4.97 -14.38
CA CYS A 28 9.58 -4.68 -13.04
C CYS A 28 9.86 -3.22 -12.63
N PRO A 29 9.02 -2.63 -11.75
CA PRO A 29 9.36 -1.40 -11.04
C PRO A 29 10.68 -1.55 -10.27
N PRO A 30 11.39 -0.45 -9.97
CA PRO A 30 12.53 -0.50 -9.05
C PRO A 30 12.11 -1.08 -7.69
N TYR A 31 13.04 -1.70 -6.95
CA TYR A 31 12.74 -2.24 -5.63
C TYR A 31 13.23 -1.32 -4.50
N ARG A 32 12.67 -1.50 -3.31
CA ARG A 32 13.16 -0.97 -2.04
C ARG A 32 13.21 -2.09 -1.01
N VAL A 33 14.15 -2.00 -0.08
CA VAL A 33 14.23 -2.92 1.06
C VAL A 33 13.54 -2.26 2.25
N SER A 34 12.63 -2.99 2.87
CA SER A 34 11.89 -2.55 4.05
C SER A 34 12.82 -2.32 5.23
N ALA A 35 12.50 -1.34 6.08
CA ALA A 35 13.27 -1.08 7.29
C ALA A 35 13.21 -2.27 8.27
N ASP A 36 14.18 -2.32 9.19
CA ASP A 36 14.18 -3.34 10.24
C ASP A 36 12.92 -3.23 11.11
N ALA A 37 12.30 -4.38 11.33
CA ALA A 37 11.09 -4.55 12.12
C ALA A 37 11.26 -5.62 13.21
N SER A 38 12.52 -6.01 13.49
CA SER A 38 12.86 -7.03 14.50
C SER A 38 12.22 -6.78 15.87
N ARG A 39 12.01 -5.52 16.23
CA ARG A 39 11.31 -5.10 17.47
C ARG A 39 9.90 -5.68 17.63
N PHE A 40 9.26 -6.08 16.53
CA PHE A 40 7.93 -6.70 16.54
C PHE A 40 7.98 -8.24 16.60
N GLY A 41 9.16 -8.84 16.76
CA GLY A 41 9.33 -10.30 16.93
C GLY A 41 8.70 -11.10 15.79
N ASN A 42 7.83 -12.05 16.14
CA ASN A 42 7.12 -12.90 15.17
C ASN A 42 6.12 -12.13 14.27
N ARG A 43 5.91 -10.83 14.51
CA ARG A 43 5.06 -9.94 13.72
C ARG A 43 5.85 -8.96 12.84
N ALA A 44 7.16 -9.14 12.73
CA ALA A 44 8.03 -8.27 11.94
C ALA A 44 7.56 -8.15 10.49
N SER A 45 7.25 -9.26 9.81
CA SER A 45 6.78 -9.24 8.40
C SER A 45 5.51 -8.42 8.21
N ALA A 46 4.49 -8.67 9.02
CA ALA A 46 3.22 -7.93 8.93
C ALA A 46 3.39 -6.44 9.27
N SER A 47 4.34 -6.11 10.15
CA SER A 47 4.67 -4.73 10.50
C SER A 47 5.42 -4.02 9.38
N ARG A 48 6.38 -4.67 8.71
CA ARG A 48 7.04 -4.14 7.50
C ARG A 48 6.00 -3.83 6.42
N MET A 49 5.12 -4.78 6.14
CA MET A 49 4.07 -4.64 5.13
C MET A 49 3.11 -3.50 5.47
N ALA A 50 2.75 -3.32 6.74
CA ALA A 50 1.90 -2.21 7.18
C ALA A 50 2.57 -0.83 7.04
N ARG A 51 3.90 -0.76 7.08
CA ARG A 51 4.66 0.50 6.93
C ARG A 51 4.82 0.95 5.48
N ILE A 52 4.58 0.08 4.49
CA ILE A 52 4.87 0.34 3.06
C ILE A 52 4.33 1.70 2.58
N VAL A 53 3.09 2.08 2.94
CA VAL A 53 2.53 3.38 2.53
C VAL A 53 3.27 4.55 3.18
N ALA A 54 3.54 4.47 4.48
CA ALA A 54 4.29 5.48 5.21
C ALA A 54 5.74 5.59 4.72
N ASP A 55 6.44 4.46 4.55
CA ASP A 55 7.81 4.41 4.07
C ASP A 55 7.90 4.94 2.62
N SER A 56 6.89 4.65 1.79
CA SER A 56 6.79 5.20 0.43
C SER A 56 6.57 6.72 0.44
N PHE A 57 5.73 7.22 1.34
CA PHE A 57 5.53 8.66 1.52
C PHE A 57 6.83 9.36 1.94
N LEU A 58 7.55 8.82 2.92
CA LEU A 58 8.82 9.37 3.40
C LEU A 58 9.89 9.38 2.30
N ALA A 59 9.99 8.29 1.53
CA ALA A 59 10.89 8.20 0.39
C ALA A 59 10.59 9.28 -0.66
N VAL A 60 9.33 9.39 -1.08
CA VAL A 60 8.90 10.40 -2.07
C VAL A 60 9.11 11.82 -1.56
N SER A 61 8.80 12.08 -0.29
CA SER A 61 8.99 13.40 0.32
C SER A 61 10.47 13.80 0.37
N THR A 62 11.35 12.86 0.68
CA THR A 62 12.80 13.06 0.69
C THR A 62 13.33 13.34 -0.72
N GLU A 63 12.85 12.59 -1.72
CA GLU A 63 13.24 12.77 -3.11
C GLU A 63 12.78 14.12 -3.68
N LEU A 64 11.57 14.57 -3.32
CA LEU A 64 11.08 15.89 -3.67
C LEU A 64 11.93 16.99 -3.02
N ALA A 65 12.23 16.87 -1.72
CA ALA A 65 13.02 17.86 -0.99
C ALA A 65 14.45 17.98 -1.54
N ASN A 66 15.03 16.85 -2.00
CA ASN A 66 16.38 16.80 -2.56
C ASN A 66 16.43 17.10 -4.08
N GLY A 67 15.28 17.26 -4.75
CA GLY A 67 15.22 17.43 -6.20
C GLY A 67 15.69 16.22 -7.00
N THR A 68 15.71 15.03 -6.39
CA THR A 68 16.11 13.75 -7.03
C THR A 68 14.92 12.93 -7.51
N GLY A 69 13.70 13.33 -7.14
CA GLY A 69 12.45 12.69 -7.51
C GLY A 69 11.78 13.32 -8.73
N ALA A 70 10.49 13.05 -8.86
CA ALA A 70 9.66 13.74 -9.85
C ALA A 70 9.41 15.20 -9.45
N ASP A 71 9.12 16.05 -10.44
CA ASP A 71 8.85 17.48 -10.25
C ASP A 71 7.67 17.78 -9.32
N GLU A 72 6.76 16.82 -9.09
CA GLU A 72 5.60 17.02 -8.25
C GLU A 72 5.26 15.78 -7.41
N ALA A 73 4.61 16.04 -6.28
CA ALA A 73 4.10 15.04 -5.36
C ALA A 73 3.04 14.16 -6.04
N PRO A 74 2.98 12.85 -5.71
CA PRO A 74 1.89 11.99 -6.14
C PRO A 74 0.59 12.39 -5.44
N ARG A 75 -0.55 12.08 -6.05
CA ARG A 75 -1.87 12.33 -5.44
C ARG A 75 -2.32 11.16 -4.56
N TRP A 76 -1.92 9.96 -4.95
CA TRP A 76 -2.33 8.71 -4.31
C TRP A 76 -1.15 7.74 -4.15
N PHE A 77 -1.15 7.04 -3.02
CA PHE A 77 -0.30 5.93 -2.66
C PHE A 77 -1.11 4.65 -2.79
N VAL A 78 -0.80 3.79 -3.76
CA VAL A 78 -1.57 2.56 -4.04
C VAL A 78 -0.72 1.35 -3.68
N MET A 79 -1.28 0.46 -2.86
CA MET A 79 -0.63 -0.75 -2.39
C MET A 79 -1.45 -1.99 -2.76
N GLY A 80 -0.77 -3.05 -3.17
CA GLY A 80 -1.36 -4.38 -3.39
C GLY A 80 -0.35 -5.49 -3.09
N ASP A 81 -0.82 -6.73 -3.07
CA ASP A 81 0.01 -7.92 -2.80
C ASP A 81 0.74 -8.39 -4.07
N ASP A 82 1.65 -9.36 -3.97
CA ASP A 82 2.42 -9.90 -5.11
C ASP A 82 1.59 -10.65 -6.15
N ASP A 83 0.34 -10.94 -5.82
CA ASP A 83 -0.68 -11.51 -6.70
C ASP A 83 -1.75 -10.48 -7.11
N THR A 84 -1.58 -9.20 -6.73
CA THR A 84 -2.52 -8.13 -7.07
C THR A 84 -2.14 -7.43 -8.37
N VAL A 85 -3.09 -7.33 -9.30
CA VAL A 85 -2.91 -6.61 -10.57
C VAL A 85 -3.81 -5.39 -10.62
N PHE A 86 -3.23 -4.22 -10.90
CA PHE A 86 -3.98 -2.99 -11.13
C PHE A 86 -4.12 -2.71 -12.62
N PHE A 87 -5.32 -2.34 -13.06
CA PHE A 87 -5.56 -1.73 -14.37
C PHE A 87 -5.42 -0.22 -14.21
N PRO A 88 -4.29 0.39 -14.61
CA PRO A 88 -3.98 1.75 -14.15
C PRO A 88 -4.98 2.79 -14.64
N ASP A 89 -5.51 2.62 -15.85
CA ASP A 89 -6.48 3.56 -16.42
C ASP A 89 -7.82 3.51 -15.66
N ASN A 90 -8.26 2.31 -15.23
CA ASN A 90 -9.44 2.13 -14.40
C ASN A 90 -9.20 2.66 -12.98
N LEU A 91 -8.04 2.37 -12.39
CA LEU A 91 -7.65 2.87 -11.08
C LEU A 91 -7.66 4.40 -11.04
N VAL A 92 -7.09 5.04 -12.08
CA VAL A 92 -7.13 6.50 -12.23
C VAL A 92 -8.56 7.01 -12.37
N ALA A 93 -9.39 6.37 -13.21
CA ALA A 93 -10.80 6.77 -13.37
C ALA A 93 -11.58 6.68 -12.05
N VAL A 94 -11.32 5.65 -11.24
CA VAL A 94 -11.92 5.47 -9.92
C VAL A 94 -11.46 6.55 -8.95
N LEU A 95 -10.14 6.78 -8.85
CA LEU A 95 -9.58 7.72 -7.87
C LEU A 95 -9.89 9.19 -8.20
N ARG A 96 -10.17 9.51 -9.48
CA ARG A 96 -10.66 10.85 -9.91
C ARG A 96 -12.00 11.25 -9.29
N LYS A 97 -12.77 10.30 -8.74
CA LYS A 97 -14.04 10.60 -8.07
C LYS A 97 -13.86 11.32 -6.72
N TYR A 98 -12.66 11.24 -6.13
CA TYR A 98 -12.37 11.72 -4.80
C TYR A 98 -11.44 12.93 -4.85
N ASP A 99 -11.67 13.88 -3.95
CA ASP A 99 -10.75 15.01 -3.78
C ASP A 99 -9.46 14.55 -3.10
N HIS A 100 -8.39 14.44 -3.88
CA HIS A 100 -7.09 13.98 -3.39
C HIS A 100 -6.41 14.91 -2.36
N GLU A 101 -6.92 16.13 -2.16
CA GLU A 101 -6.46 17.05 -1.11
C GLU A 101 -7.06 16.73 0.27
N GLU A 102 -8.09 15.87 0.31
CA GLU A 102 -8.69 15.35 1.53
C GLU A 102 -8.13 13.98 1.92
N MET A 103 -8.31 13.59 3.18
CA MET A 103 -7.82 12.32 3.70
C MET A 103 -8.75 11.15 3.33
N TYR A 104 -8.27 10.28 2.44
CA TYR A 104 -8.99 9.09 1.99
C TYR A 104 -8.17 7.80 2.15
N TYR A 105 -8.88 6.74 2.52
CA TYR A 105 -8.47 5.34 2.46
C TYR A 105 -9.49 4.59 1.60
N VAL A 106 -9.15 4.29 0.35
CA VAL A 106 -10.06 3.73 -0.66
C VAL A 106 -9.72 2.27 -0.94
N GLY A 107 -10.72 1.39 -0.91
CA GLY A 107 -10.56 -0.03 -1.23
C GLY A 107 -11.84 -0.80 -0.93
N ALA A 108 -11.75 -2.12 -0.78
CA ALA A 108 -12.91 -2.95 -0.48
C ALA A 108 -12.64 -3.97 0.63
N PRO A 109 -13.65 -4.29 1.46
CA PRO A 109 -13.62 -5.48 2.30
C PRO A 109 -13.57 -6.75 1.43
N SER A 110 -13.24 -7.89 2.04
CA SER A 110 -13.18 -9.16 1.33
C SER A 110 -14.56 -9.54 0.77
N GLU A 111 -14.62 -10.21 -0.38
CA GLU A 111 -15.84 -10.86 -0.86
C GLU A 111 -16.23 -12.06 0.02
N SER A 112 -15.32 -12.59 0.85
CA SER A 112 -15.62 -13.62 1.85
C SER A 112 -16.19 -13.01 3.13
N VAL A 113 -17.38 -13.48 3.50
CA VAL A 113 -18.03 -13.13 4.77
C VAL A 113 -17.18 -13.59 5.96
N GLU A 114 -16.62 -14.79 5.90
CA GLU A 114 -15.79 -15.38 6.95
C GLU A 114 -14.55 -14.52 7.21
N GLN A 115 -13.86 -14.09 6.15
CA GLN A 115 -12.72 -13.19 6.26
C GLN A 115 -13.10 -11.86 6.91
N ASN A 116 -14.25 -11.29 6.53
CA ASN A 116 -14.72 -10.03 7.13
C ASN A 116 -15.12 -10.16 8.60
N VAL A 117 -15.74 -11.29 9.00
CA VAL A 117 -16.10 -11.57 10.39
C VAL A 117 -14.83 -11.74 11.25
N MET A 118 -13.83 -12.45 10.73
CA MET A 118 -12.58 -12.69 11.44
C MET A 118 -11.68 -11.46 11.51
N HIS A 119 -11.76 -10.57 10.50
CA HIS A 119 -10.88 -9.43 10.38
C HIS A 119 -11.57 -8.09 10.59
N SER A 120 -12.29 -7.59 9.59
CA SER A 120 -13.10 -6.36 9.70
C SER A 120 -13.85 -6.10 8.39
N TYR A 121 -15.11 -5.65 8.49
CA TYR A 121 -15.86 -5.08 7.36
C TYR A 121 -15.43 -3.65 7.00
N GLY A 122 -14.59 -3.02 7.83
CA GLY A 122 -14.06 -1.66 7.64
C GLY A 122 -12.61 -1.64 7.15
N MET A 123 -12.06 -2.77 6.71
CA MET A 123 -10.68 -2.91 6.23
C MET A 123 -10.67 -3.14 4.73
N ALA A 124 -9.79 -2.44 4.01
CA ALA A 124 -9.44 -2.85 2.66
C ALA A 124 -8.41 -3.99 2.75
N PHE A 125 -8.70 -5.10 2.08
CA PHE A 125 -7.79 -6.24 2.10
C PHE A 125 -6.70 -6.12 1.03
N GLY A 126 -5.46 -6.45 1.38
CA GLY A 126 -4.27 -6.25 0.56
C GLY A 126 -4.30 -6.97 -0.79
N GLY A 127 -4.84 -8.19 -0.84
CA GLY A 127 -4.98 -8.95 -2.09
C GLY A 127 -5.98 -8.36 -3.10
N GLY A 128 -6.80 -7.38 -2.70
CA GLY A 128 -7.60 -6.57 -3.62
C GLY A 128 -6.98 -5.21 -3.92
N GLY A 129 -5.95 -4.84 -3.15
CA GLY A 129 -5.32 -3.55 -3.14
C GLY A 129 -6.10 -2.47 -2.39
N PHE A 130 -5.43 -1.36 -2.12
CA PHE A 130 -6.05 -0.14 -1.61
C PHE A 130 -5.24 1.10 -2.00
N ALA A 131 -5.88 2.26 -1.95
CA ALA A 131 -5.27 3.56 -2.18
C ALA A 131 -5.40 4.47 -0.95
N VAL A 132 -4.35 5.23 -0.67
CA VAL A 132 -4.31 6.24 0.39
C VAL A 132 -3.97 7.58 -0.25
N SER A 133 -4.78 8.60 0.01
CA SER A 133 -4.52 9.97 -0.49
C SER A 133 -3.21 10.52 0.08
N TYR A 134 -2.57 11.46 -0.61
CA TYR A 134 -1.35 12.11 -0.13
C TYR A 134 -1.42 12.64 1.31
N PRO A 135 -2.42 13.46 1.72
CA PRO A 135 -2.51 13.96 3.10
C PRO A 135 -2.69 12.83 4.14
N ALA A 136 -3.50 11.80 3.84
CA ALA A 136 -3.65 10.66 4.73
C ALA A 136 -2.35 9.87 4.90
N ALA A 137 -1.57 9.71 3.83
CA ALA A 137 -0.26 9.05 3.90
C ALA A 137 0.75 9.87 4.72
N ALA A 138 0.68 11.21 4.64
CA ALA A 138 1.50 12.11 5.43
C ALA A 138 1.21 11.99 6.93
N GLU A 139 -0.06 11.97 7.33
CA GLU A 139 -0.45 11.76 8.74
C GLU A 139 -0.13 10.34 9.21
N LEU A 140 -0.37 9.33 8.36
CA LEU A 140 0.00 7.94 8.64
C LEU A 140 1.50 7.82 8.92
N ALA A 141 2.36 8.44 8.12
CA ALA A 141 3.81 8.39 8.31
C ALA A 141 4.28 8.95 9.66
N LYS A 142 3.57 9.95 10.22
CA LYS A 142 3.87 10.51 11.55
C LYS A 142 3.44 9.57 12.69
N ALA A 143 2.38 8.79 12.48
CA ALA A 143 1.75 7.99 13.53
C ALA A 143 2.11 6.49 13.48
N ILE A 144 2.60 5.98 12.34
CA ILE A 144 2.67 4.54 12.05
C ILE A 144 3.45 3.75 13.11
N ASP A 145 4.61 4.25 13.57
CA ASP A 145 5.45 3.48 14.49
C ASP A 145 4.80 3.28 15.85
N GLY A 146 4.17 4.32 16.42
CA GLY A 146 3.43 4.23 17.67
C GLY A 146 2.09 3.50 17.53
N CYS A 147 1.45 3.60 16.37
CA CYS A 147 0.25 2.83 16.07
C CYS A 147 0.56 1.32 16.03
N LEU A 148 1.64 0.92 15.37
CA LEU A 148 2.06 -0.48 15.30
C LEU A 148 2.40 -1.08 16.66
N ASP A 149 2.85 -0.27 17.62
CA ASP A 149 3.03 -0.70 19.00
C ASP A 149 1.68 -1.04 19.66
N ARG A 150 0.68 -0.16 19.51
CA ARG A 150 -0.67 -0.33 20.07
C ARG A 150 -1.45 -1.50 19.46
N TYR A 151 -1.22 -1.78 18.17
CA TYR A 151 -1.88 -2.88 17.44
C TYR A 151 -0.93 -4.03 17.10
N SER A 152 0.11 -4.21 17.91
CA SER A 152 1.11 -5.27 17.72
C SER A 152 0.49 -6.68 17.69
N GLN A 153 -0.63 -6.89 18.40
CA GLN A 153 -1.39 -8.14 18.47
C GLN A 153 -2.14 -8.53 17.19
N PHE A 154 -2.39 -7.60 16.26
CA PHE A 154 -3.13 -7.92 15.04
C PHE A 154 -2.38 -8.93 14.17
N TYR A 155 -3.10 -9.75 13.40
CA TYR A 155 -2.44 -10.82 12.66
C TYR A 155 -1.78 -10.25 11.39
N GLY A 156 -2.60 -9.69 10.51
CA GLY A 156 -2.18 -9.21 9.19
C GLY A 156 -1.71 -7.75 9.17
N SER A 157 -1.04 -7.37 8.09
CA SER A 157 -0.67 -5.98 7.82
C SER A 157 -1.90 -5.10 7.58
N ASP A 158 -2.90 -5.64 6.89
CA ASP A 158 -4.08 -4.87 6.45
C ASP A 158 -4.89 -4.38 7.65
N GLN A 159 -5.04 -5.24 8.65
CA GLN A 159 -5.70 -4.89 9.91
C GLN A 159 -4.96 -3.77 10.63
N ARG A 160 -3.62 -3.78 10.61
CA ARG A 160 -2.81 -2.73 11.23
C ARG A 160 -2.98 -1.41 10.50
N VAL A 161 -2.92 -1.43 9.16
CA VAL A 161 -3.14 -0.22 8.34
C VAL A 161 -4.53 0.36 8.59
N GLN A 162 -5.56 -0.49 8.59
CA GLN A 162 -6.93 -0.08 8.91
C GLN A 162 -7.03 0.52 10.31
N ALA A 163 -6.39 -0.08 11.32
CA ALA A 163 -6.38 0.45 12.68
C ALA A 163 -5.74 1.84 12.74
N CYS A 164 -4.57 2.01 12.14
CA CYS A 164 -3.85 3.28 12.14
C CYS A 164 -4.62 4.38 11.41
N LEU A 165 -5.20 4.10 10.24
CA LEU A 165 -6.01 5.08 9.52
C LEU A 165 -7.30 5.40 10.28
N SER A 166 -7.90 4.42 10.97
CA SER A 166 -9.08 4.64 11.81
C SER A 166 -8.77 5.53 13.02
N GLU A 167 -7.61 5.36 13.67
CA GLU A 167 -7.16 6.26 14.76
C GLU A 167 -6.99 7.71 14.29
N LEU A 168 -6.58 7.89 13.03
CA LEU A 168 -6.46 9.21 12.40
C LEU A 168 -7.80 9.78 11.89
N GLY A 169 -8.92 9.07 12.12
CA GLY A 169 -10.24 9.50 11.67
C GLY A 169 -10.48 9.29 10.16
N VAL A 170 -9.72 8.40 9.52
CA VAL A 170 -9.81 8.09 8.08
C VAL A 170 -10.40 6.68 7.91
N PRO A 171 -11.75 6.54 7.90
CA PRO A 171 -12.39 5.24 7.71
C PRO A 171 -12.27 4.77 6.26
N LEU A 172 -12.52 3.47 6.04
CA LEU A 172 -12.58 2.90 4.70
C LEU A 172 -13.68 3.55 3.86
N THR A 173 -13.26 4.13 2.74
CA THR A 173 -14.11 4.52 1.62
C THR A 173 -14.26 3.32 0.69
N ARG A 174 -15.44 2.69 0.72
CA ARG A 174 -15.70 1.44 -0.01
C ARG A 174 -15.83 1.70 -1.50
N GLU A 175 -15.00 1.01 -2.26
CA GLU A 175 -15.00 1.06 -3.72
C GLU A 175 -15.11 -0.35 -4.29
N PRO A 176 -16.24 -0.71 -4.93
CA PRO A 176 -16.48 -2.08 -5.41
C PRO A 176 -15.51 -2.60 -6.47
N GLY A 177 -14.64 -1.74 -7.04
CA GLY A 177 -13.67 -2.13 -8.07
C GLY A 177 -12.35 -2.71 -7.54
N PHE A 178 -12.18 -2.82 -6.21
CA PHE A 178 -11.07 -3.53 -5.58
C PHE A 178 -11.55 -4.93 -5.20
N HIS A 179 -10.88 -5.98 -5.69
CA HIS A 179 -11.38 -7.35 -5.60
C HIS A 179 -10.35 -8.31 -5.02
N GLN A 180 -10.68 -9.01 -3.95
CA GLN A 180 -9.82 -10.10 -3.45
C GLN A 180 -10.05 -11.37 -4.26
N VAL A 181 -9.35 -11.50 -5.39
CA VAL A 181 -9.28 -12.79 -6.09
C VAL A 181 -8.12 -13.60 -5.49
N SER A 182 -8.35 -14.25 -4.34
CA SER A 182 -7.40 -15.25 -3.83
C SER A 182 -7.72 -16.62 -4.43
N ILE A 183 -6.84 -17.11 -5.31
CA ILE A 183 -6.88 -18.51 -5.76
C ILE A 183 -6.24 -19.36 -4.65
N PRO A 184 -6.77 -20.54 -4.24
CA PRO A 184 -6.35 -21.27 -3.03
C PRO A 184 -4.90 -21.80 -2.98
N THR A 185 -3.99 -21.34 -3.83
CA THR A 185 -2.63 -21.86 -3.93
C THR A 185 -1.62 -20.74 -3.72
N HIS A 186 -1.03 -20.74 -2.51
CA HIS A 186 0.18 -20.03 -2.04
C HIS A 186 -0.06 -18.75 -1.22
N ALA A 187 0.52 -18.77 -0.02
CA ALA A 187 0.68 -17.58 0.81
C ALA A 187 1.70 -16.63 0.13
N ALA A 188 1.24 -15.41 -0.18
CA ALA A 188 2.00 -14.30 -0.74
C ALA A 188 3.23 -13.92 0.11
N LYS A 189 4.34 -13.55 -0.54
CA LYS A 189 5.61 -13.16 0.11
C LYS A 189 6.16 -11.79 -0.34
N ALA A 190 5.49 -11.09 -1.25
CA ALA A 190 5.86 -9.73 -1.66
C ALA A 190 4.63 -8.82 -1.82
N ARG A 191 4.85 -7.51 -1.88
CA ARG A 191 3.80 -6.51 -2.15
C ARG A 191 4.28 -5.48 -3.18
N TYR A 192 3.37 -5.06 -4.04
CA TYR A 192 3.59 -4.02 -5.05
C TYR A 192 3.07 -2.68 -4.55
N PHE A 193 3.81 -1.63 -4.87
CA PHE A 193 3.43 -0.26 -4.58
C PHE A 193 3.50 0.57 -5.86
N PHE A 194 2.43 1.31 -6.17
CA PHE A 194 2.37 2.24 -7.29
C PHE A 194 1.91 3.61 -6.79
N THR A 195 2.55 4.68 -7.26
CA THR A 195 2.06 6.05 -7.15
C THR A 195 1.46 6.48 -8.47
N THR A 196 0.25 7.01 -8.47
CA THR A 196 -0.38 7.54 -9.68
C THR A 196 -0.32 9.08 -9.67
N LYS A 197 0.17 9.65 -10.77
CA LYS A 197 -0.15 11.05 -11.14
C LYS A 197 -1.43 10.97 -11.96
N ILE A 198 -2.54 11.44 -11.40
CA ILE A 198 -3.75 11.66 -12.18
C ILE A 198 -3.53 12.99 -12.91
N LYS A 199 -3.46 13.00 -14.25
CA LYS A 199 -3.76 14.24 -14.99
C LYS A 199 -5.28 14.36 -15.13
#